data_AF-A0A387BX55-F1
#
_entry.id   AF-A0A387BX55-F1
#
_cell.length_a   1.000
_cell.length_b   1.000
_cell.length_c   1.000
_cell.angle_alpha   90.00
_cell.angle_beta   90.00
_cell.angle_gamma   90.00
#
_symmetry.space_group_name_H-M   'P 1'
#
loop_
_entity.id
_entity.type
_entity.pdbx_description
1 polymer ?
#
loop_
_entity_poly.entity_id
_entity_poly.type
_entity_poly.pdbx_seq_one_letter_code
_entity_poly.pdbx_strand_id
1 'polypeptide(L)'
;MSEHDEWQAKIDAFWAEFDDSDADGCLRRMRALVAKRPAGDPEALAEWGGVHDSLGLEAEAVGPYRAALAAGLAPERAHQVTIQLASTLRNLGRTDEALELLDALDAPELA
;
A
#
# COMPACT_ATOMS: atom_id res chain seq x y z
N MET A 1 -3.80 -14.27 -20.63
CA MET A 1 -3.55 -13.41 -19.46
C MET A 1 -2.17 -13.73 -18.94
N SER A 2 -1.41 -12.71 -18.55
CA SER A 2 -0.11 -12.90 -17.90
C SER A 2 -0.32 -13.34 -16.44
N GLU A 3 0.73 -13.90 -15.81
CA GLU A 3 0.70 -14.20 -14.37
C GLU A 3 0.48 -12.93 -13.52
N HIS A 4 0.92 -11.77 -14.02
CA HIS A 4 0.67 -10.48 -13.39
C HIS A 4 -0.82 -10.10 -13.49
N ASP A 5 -1.45 -10.22 -14.66
CA ASP A 5 -2.88 -9.90 -14.84
C ASP A 5 -3.76 -10.80 -13.94
N GLU A 6 -3.40 -12.08 -13.82
CA GLU A 6 -4.10 -13.03 -12.95
C GLU A 6 -3.94 -12.74 -11.46
N TRP A 7 -2.78 -12.19 -11.07
CA TRP A 7 -2.54 -11.77 -9.71
C TRP A 7 -3.31 -10.50 -9.39
N GLN A 8 -3.26 -9.50 -10.28
CA GLN A 8 -3.98 -8.24 -10.14
C GLN A 8 -5.49 -8.48 -10.04
N ALA A 9 -6.06 -9.34 -10.89
CA ALA A 9 -7.49 -9.68 -10.82
C ALA A 9 -7.90 -10.28 -9.46
N LYS A 10 -7.00 -10.99 -8.77
CA LYS A 10 -7.25 -11.53 -7.42
C LYS A 10 -7.14 -10.46 -6.34
N ILE A 11 -6.25 -9.48 -6.51
CA ILE A 11 -6.17 -8.29 -5.66
C ILE A 11 -7.46 -7.47 -5.80
N ASP A 12 -7.91 -7.22 -7.02
CA ASP A 12 -9.14 -6.48 -7.28
C ASP A 12 -10.37 -7.19 -6.67
N ALA A 13 -10.46 -8.52 -6.82
CA ALA A 13 -11.51 -9.31 -6.19
C ALA A 13 -11.44 -9.26 -4.65
N PHE A 14 -10.24 -9.30 -4.06
CA PHE A 14 -10.08 -9.14 -2.62
C PHE A 14 -10.65 -7.81 -2.13
N TRP A 15 -10.34 -6.71 -2.82
CA TRP A 15 -10.81 -5.37 -2.45
C TRP A 15 -12.29 -5.16 -2.70
N ALA A 16 -12.87 -5.77 -3.73
CA ALA A 16 -14.31 -5.75 -3.97
C ALA A 16 -15.11 -6.46 -2.87
N GLU A 17 -14.51 -7.46 -2.24
CA GLU A 17 -15.08 -8.26 -1.14
C GLU A 17 -14.50 -7.89 0.24
N PHE A 18 -13.84 -6.72 0.35
CA PHE A 18 -13.22 -6.32 1.61
C PHE A 18 -14.28 -6.11 2.69
N ASP A 19 -14.00 -6.68 3.86
CA ASP A 19 -14.87 -6.65 5.05
C ASP A 19 -13.99 -6.41 6.28
N ASP A 20 -14.10 -5.23 6.87
CA ASP A 20 -13.32 -4.84 8.05
C ASP A 20 -13.81 -5.50 9.34
N SER A 21 -14.97 -6.17 9.33
CA SER A 21 -15.49 -6.92 10.48
C SER A 21 -14.75 -8.25 10.72
N ASP A 22 -14.05 -8.78 9.70
CA ASP A 22 -13.14 -9.96 9.79
C ASP A 22 -11.69 -9.57 9.46
N ALA A 23 -11.09 -8.75 10.33
CA ALA A 23 -9.71 -8.29 10.18
C ALA A 23 -8.71 -9.44 9.99
N ASP A 24 -8.78 -10.48 10.82
CA ASP A 24 -7.88 -11.62 10.75
C ASP A 24 -8.04 -12.40 9.44
N GLY A 25 -9.27 -12.56 8.95
CA GLY A 25 -9.55 -13.17 7.65
C GLY A 25 -9.00 -12.35 6.49
N CYS A 26 -9.19 -11.03 6.52
CA CYS A 26 -8.64 -10.10 5.54
C CYS A 26 -7.10 -10.18 5.48
N LEU A 27 -6.43 -10.11 6.63
CA LEU A 27 -4.97 -10.23 6.71
C LEU A 27 -4.46 -11.57 6.18
N ARG A 28 -5.10 -12.69 6.54
CA ARG A 28 -4.72 -14.02 6.03
C ARG A 28 -4.87 -14.11 4.51
N ARG A 29 -5.99 -13.65 3.96
CA ARG A 29 -6.25 -13.67 2.50
C ARG A 29 -5.25 -12.79 1.75
N MET A 30 -5.05 -11.56 2.18
CA MET A 30 -4.09 -10.66 1.55
C MET A 30 -2.67 -11.22 1.61
N ARG A 31 -2.24 -11.74 2.77
CA ARG A 31 -0.92 -12.37 2.92
C ARG A 31 -0.71 -13.52 1.93
N ALA A 32 -1.74 -14.32 1.67
CA ALA A 32 -1.67 -15.40 0.69
C ALA A 32 -1.55 -14.90 -0.76
N LEU A 33 -2.08 -13.71 -1.08
CA LEU A 33 -1.89 -13.06 -2.38
C LEU A 33 -0.50 -12.45 -2.51
N VAL A 34 -0.03 -11.75 -1.48
CA VAL A 34 1.32 -11.15 -1.42
C VAL A 34 2.40 -12.22 -1.57
N ALA A 35 2.23 -13.38 -0.92
CA ALA A 35 3.18 -14.50 -1.00
C ALA A 35 3.32 -15.15 -2.39
N LYS A 36 2.46 -14.79 -3.36
CA LYS A 36 2.58 -15.23 -4.76
C LYS A 36 3.56 -14.39 -5.57
N ARG A 37 4.03 -13.27 -5.01
CA ARG A 37 5.02 -12.38 -5.62
C ARG A 37 6.38 -12.58 -4.95
N PRO A 38 7.49 -12.25 -5.65
CA PRO A 38 8.82 -12.24 -5.03
C PRO A 38 8.85 -11.38 -3.77
N ALA A 39 9.71 -11.75 -2.81
CA ALA A 39 9.96 -10.90 -1.66
C ALA A 39 10.54 -9.55 -2.14
N GLY A 40 9.96 -8.45 -1.65
CA GLY A 40 10.34 -7.11 -2.08
C GLY A 40 9.62 -6.60 -3.34
N ASP A 41 8.68 -7.37 -3.90
CA ASP A 41 7.83 -6.88 -5.00
C ASP A 41 7.06 -5.62 -4.57
N PRO A 42 7.22 -4.49 -5.28
CA PRO A 42 6.72 -3.20 -4.83
C PRO A 42 5.19 -3.17 -4.77
N GLU A 43 4.50 -3.79 -5.72
CA GLU A 43 3.03 -3.87 -5.73
C GLU A 43 2.53 -4.74 -4.57
N ALA A 44 3.11 -5.92 -4.36
CA ALA A 44 2.72 -6.78 -3.23
C ALA A 44 2.92 -6.10 -1.87
N LEU A 45 3.99 -5.32 -1.72
CA LEU A 45 4.24 -4.52 -0.51
C LEU A 45 3.21 -3.40 -0.34
N ALA A 46 2.80 -2.75 -1.42
CA ALA A 46 1.76 -1.73 -1.40
C ALA A 46 0.41 -2.31 -0.98
N GLU A 47 0.03 -3.48 -1.50
CA GLU A 47 -1.19 -4.18 -1.10
C GLU A 47 -1.15 -4.65 0.35
N TRP A 48 0.02 -5.10 0.83
CA TRP A 48 0.22 -5.44 2.24
C TRP A 48 0.07 -4.22 3.14
N GLY A 49 0.62 -3.05 2.77
CA GLY A 49 0.38 -1.80 3.49
C GLY A 49 -1.11 -1.41 3.49
N GLY A 50 -1.73 -1.48 2.31
CA GLY A 50 -3.15 -1.18 2.09
C GLY A 50 -4.08 -1.94 3.02
N VAL A 51 -3.91 -3.26 3.15
CA VAL A 51 -4.81 -4.05 4.01
C VAL A 51 -4.65 -3.70 5.49
N HIS A 52 -3.46 -3.32 5.97
CA HIS A 52 -3.30 -2.87 7.36
C HIS A 52 -3.98 -1.53 7.57
N ASP A 53 -3.73 -0.59 6.67
CA ASP A 53 -4.28 0.76 6.72
C ASP A 53 -5.82 0.72 6.72
N SER A 54 -6.42 -0.04 5.80
CA SER A 54 -7.88 -0.23 5.71
C SER A 54 -8.49 -0.94 6.93
N LEU A 55 -7.69 -1.66 7.73
CA LEU A 55 -8.14 -2.31 8.97
C LEU A 55 -7.86 -1.47 10.23
N GLY A 56 -7.39 -0.22 10.09
CA GLY A 56 -7.03 0.64 11.21
C GLY A 56 -5.78 0.16 11.95
N LEU A 57 -4.88 -0.52 11.24
CA LEU A 57 -3.56 -0.97 11.72
C LEU A 57 -2.48 -0.07 11.14
N GLU A 58 -2.61 1.24 11.34
CA GLU A 58 -1.76 2.23 10.67
C GLU A 58 -0.27 2.05 10.99
N ALA A 59 0.07 1.66 12.22
CA ALA A 59 1.46 1.46 12.62
C ALA A 59 2.13 0.34 11.80
N GLU A 60 1.38 -0.73 11.54
CA GLU A 60 1.78 -1.88 10.72
C GLU A 60 1.82 -1.55 9.23
N ALA A 61 0.98 -0.61 8.76
CA ALA A 61 0.91 -0.19 7.36
C ALA A 61 2.12 0.65 6.89
N VAL A 62 2.74 1.44 7.79
CA VAL A 62 3.83 2.36 7.44
C VAL A 62 5.04 1.64 6.83
N GLY A 63 5.47 0.53 7.43
CA GLY A 63 6.64 -0.22 6.98
C GLY A 63 6.51 -0.73 5.54
N PRO A 64 5.44 -1.48 5.22
CA PRO A 64 5.16 -1.97 3.87
C PRO A 64 5.03 -0.85 2.83
N TYR A 65 4.32 0.25 3.12
CA TYR A 65 4.22 1.36 2.18
C TYR A 65 5.58 1.99 1.85
N ARG A 66 6.43 2.20 2.85
CA ARG A 66 7.80 2.71 2.61
C ARG A 66 8.64 1.73 1.80
N ALA A 67 8.53 0.44 2.10
CA ALA A 67 9.24 -0.59 1.36
C ALA A 67 8.77 -0.65 -0.11
N ALA A 68 7.47 -0.49 -0.36
CA ALA A 68 6.90 -0.45 -1.71
C ALA A 68 7.45 0.74 -2.51
N LEU A 69 7.44 1.94 -1.93
CA LEU A 69 8.00 3.15 -2.56
C LEU A 69 9.50 2.99 -2.84
N ALA A 70 10.27 2.46 -1.88
CA ALA A 70 11.71 2.24 -2.05
C ALA A 70 12.05 1.17 -3.09
N ALA A 71 11.18 0.17 -3.28
CA ALA A 71 11.36 -0.89 -4.28
C ALA A 71 11.01 -0.45 -5.72
N GLY A 72 10.40 0.72 -5.89
CA GLY A 72 10.09 1.30 -7.19
C GLY A 72 8.73 0.86 -7.75
N LEU A 73 7.70 1.64 -7.49
CA LEU A 73 6.37 1.49 -8.10
C LEU A 73 6.29 2.23 -9.45
N ALA A 74 5.36 1.81 -10.30
CA ALA A 74 4.97 2.64 -11.45
C ALA A 74 4.50 4.03 -10.96
N PRO A 75 4.77 5.13 -11.70
CA PRO A 75 4.59 6.50 -11.21
C PRO A 75 3.20 6.77 -10.61
N GLU A 76 2.13 6.35 -11.29
CA GLU A 76 0.75 6.54 -10.84
C GLU A 76 0.47 5.82 -9.52
N ARG A 77 1.00 4.59 -9.38
CA ARG A 77 0.85 3.79 -8.17
C ARG A 77 1.73 4.34 -7.03
N ALA A 78 2.92 4.84 -7.34
CA ALA A 78 3.79 5.50 -6.36
C ALA A 78 3.10 6.73 -5.77
N HIS A 79 2.50 7.57 -6.63
CA HIS A 79 1.73 8.74 -6.20
C HIS A 79 0.57 8.37 -5.27
N GLN A 80 -0.21 7.34 -5.64
CA GLN A 80 -1.28 6.83 -4.79
C GLN A 80 -0.78 6.32 -3.43
N VAL A 81 0.29 5.52 -3.42
CA VAL A 81 0.86 4.96 -2.19
C VAL A 81 1.44 6.06 -1.29
N THR A 82 2.05 7.10 -1.84
CA THR A 82 2.53 8.26 -1.06
C THR A 82 1.37 8.97 -0.36
N ILE A 83 0.24 9.18 -1.04
CA ILE A 83 -0.96 9.79 -0.43
C ILE A 83 -1.50 8.90 0.70
N GLN A 84 -1.59 7.59 0.48
CA GLN A 84 -2.04 6.66 1.53
C GLN A 84 -1.10 6.70 2.73
N LEU A 85 0.21 6.59 2.52
CA LEU A 85 1.20 6.69 3.58
C LEU A 85 1.11 8.01 4.35
N ALA A 86 0.92 9.14 3.67
CA ALA A 86 0.73 10.43 4.33
C ALA A 86 -0.54 10.44 5.21
N SER A 87 -1.65 9.86 4.73
CA SER A 87 -2.87 9.70 5.52
C SER A 87 -2.64 8.82 6.76
N THR A 88 -2.00 7.66 6.58
CA THR A 88 -1.61 6.74 7.66
C THR A 88 -0.76 7.45 8.73
N LEU A 89 0.25 8.22 8.30
CA LEU A 89 1.12 8.98 9.21
C LEU A 89 0.38 10.08 9.97
N ARG A 90 -0.53 10.79 9.30
CA ARG A 90 -1.39 11.78 9.95
C ARG A 90 -2.27 11.14 11.03
N ASN A 91 -2.87 9.97 10.76
CA ASN A 91 -3.68 9.25 11.74
C ASN A 91 -2.86 8.83 12.98
N LEU A 92 -1.57 8.52 12.79
CA LEU A 92 -0.61 8.25 13.87
C LEU A 92 -0.10 9.51 14.59
N GLY A 93 -0.57 10.71 14.24
CA GLY A 93 -0.11 11.98 14.79
C GLY A 93 1.25 12.45 14.28
N ARG A 94 1.82 11.79 13.25
CA ARG A 94 3.07 12.17 12.58
C ARG A 94 2.79 13.18 11.46
N THR A 95 2.12 14.28 11.81
CA THR A 95 1.60 15.26 10.84
C THR A 95 2.70 15.94 10.03
N ASP A 96 3.81 16.33 10.66
CA ASP A 96 4.92 17.01 9.98
C ASP A 96 5.49 16.13 8.85
N GLU A 97 5.68 14.85 9.12
CA GLU A 97 6.19 13.89 8.14
C GLU A 97 5.18 13.59 7.02
N ALA A 98 3.88 13.61 7.33
CA ALA A 98 2.84 13.51 6.30
C ALA A 98 2.87 14.71 5.35
N LEU A 99 3.07 15.93 5.88
CA LEU A 99 3.18 17.15 5.08
C LEU A 99 4.44 17.14 4.22
N GLU A 100 5.60 16.76 4.78
CA GLU A 100 6.85 16.64 4.03
C GLU A 100 6.72 15.69 2.84
N LEU A 101 6.01 14.56 2.99
CA LEU A 101 5.75 13.63 1.90
C LEU A 101 4.87 14.24 0.80
N LEU A 102 3.84 15.00 1.17
CA LEU A 102 2.94 15.62 0.20
C LEU A 102 3.60 16.81 -0.51
N ASP A 103 4.38 17.62 0.19
CA ASP A 103 5.15 18.72 -0.40
C ASP A 103 6.17 18.19 -1.42
N ALA A 104 6.83 17.06 -1.11
CA ALA A 104 7.74 16.41 -2.05
C ALA A 104 7.03 15.81 -3.28
N LEU A 105 5.75 15.42 -3.13
CA LEU A 105 4.92 14.89 -4.21
C LEU A 105 4.43 16.02 -5.16
N ASP A 106 4.09 17.17 -4.60
CA ASP A 106 3.61 18.36 -5.33
C ASP A 106 4.75 19.22 -5.90
N ALA A 107 6.00 18.94 -5.52
CA ALA A 107 7.16 19.64 -6.06
C ALA A 107 7.26 19.39 -7.57
N PRO A 108 7.18 20.43 -8.43
CA PRO A 108 7.43 20.26 -9.84
C PRO A 108 8.84 19.69 -10.02
N GLU A 109 8.97 18.61 -10.80
CA GLU A 109 10.27 18.09 -11.18
C GLU A 109 11.08 19.25 -11.77
N LEU A 110 12.06 19.75 -11.00
CA LEU A 110 13.08 20.66 -11.54
C LEU A 110 13.98 19.82 -12.45
N ALA A 111 13.49 19.60 -13.67
CA ALA A 111 14.23 19.10 -14.81
C ALA A 111 14.89 20.27 -15.57
#